data_AF-A0A136ITM6-F1
#
_entry.id   AF-A0A136ITM6-F1
#
_cell.length_a   1.000
_cell.length_b   1.000
_cell.length_c   1.000
_cell.angle_alpha   90.00
_cell.angle_beta   90.00
_cell.angle_gamma   90.00
#
_symmetry.space_group_name_H-M   'P 1'
#
loop_
_entity.id
_entity.type
_entity.pdbx_description
1 polymer ?
#
loop_
_entity_poly.entity_id
_entity_poly.type
_entity_poly.pdbx_seq_one_letter_code
_entity_poly.pdbx_strand_id
1 'polypeptide(L)'
;MIIRTILRQARGLPTHTKPVHRQYSSSKPQTSRFSVLLDSPQASKDKVLLELAKHVTSAPSAFTGIDDCTTIVASQEYAAWLQDEGFVSCLLGLLSVSDQASIGSRKLDVLMAVSDGISSAFGLDDSQKGISFMSGPKEILPSLWDPVSFTGSREPDQAASLSFLGNPFEGHSRPLEITLPLANTIFQNGRRSTLFASEWHRDGDGPMRLAKREFKQSQRIFSHNTSMHSTATIPLMPLAPPRKIVTGLGNIVRQVEIDGSPTPASQELEALIPQLFETRGAAGIPPPSGPISVWAWVIPPHVVEAEELDSVAVFSGGAIVNEADAALEMSVRADRMLAAGCRLHRICGSTQASNSILA
;
A
#
# COMPACT_ATOMS: atom_id res chain seq x y z
N MET A 1 -13.58 -3.15 -22.59
CA MET A 1 -13.12 -3.33 -23.98
C MET A 1 -11.62 -3.06 -24.00
N ILE A 2 -10.80 -4.05 -24.36
CA ILE A 2 -9.34 -4.03 -24.26
C ILE A 2 -8.76 -3.54 -25.60
N ILE A 3 -7.97 -2.48 -25.59
CA ILE A 3 -7.05 -2.15 -26.69
C ILE A 3 -5.62 -2.26 -26.15
N ARG A 4 -4.93 -3.31 -26.60
CA ARG A 4 -3.48 -3.48 -26.52
C ARG A 4 -2.85 -2.60 -27.60
N THR A 5 -1.79 -1.86 -27.28
CA THR A 5 -0.84 -1.42 -28.30
C THR A 5 0.57 -1.80 -27.86
N ILE A 6 1.08 -2.83 -28.54
CA ILE A 6 2.47 -3.25 -28.55
C ILE A 6 3.23 -2.21 -29.38
N LEU A 7 4.16 -1.46 -28.76
CA LEU A 7 5.16 -0.71 -29.52
C LEU A 7 6.45 -1.51 -29.60
N ARG A 8 6.68 -2.07 -30.79
CA ARG A 8 7.93 -2.66 -31.24
C ARG A 8 8.98 -1.54 -31.40
N GLN A 9 10.14 -1.73 -30.79
CA GLN A 9 11.34 -0.94 -31.07
C GLN A 9 11.78 -1.11 -32.53
N ALA A 10 11.97 0.01 -33.23
CA ALA A 10 12.62 0.04 -34.53
C ALA A 10 14.15 0.12 -34.35
N ARG A 11 14.86 -0.72 -35.10
CA ARG A 11 16.32 -0.80 -35.19
C ARG A 11 16.88 0.35 -36.02
N GLY A 12 17.94 1.00 -35.52
CA GLY A 12 18.88 1.81 -36.30
C GLY A 12 20.31 1.32 -36.06
N LEU A 13 21.07 1.15 -37.14
CA LEU A 13 22.45 0.64 -37.24
C LEU A 13 23.45 1.82 -37.40
N PRO A 14 24.78 1.62 -37.36
CA PRO A 14 25.67 2.17 -36.34
C PRO A 14 26.58 3.31 -36.84
N THR A 15 27.15 4.08 -35.92
CA THR A 15 28.39 4.83 -36.17
C THR A 15 29.38 4.65 -35.02
N HIS A 16 30.62 4.38 -35.42
CA HIS A 16 31.75 3.98 -34.61
C HIS A 16 32.52 5.23 -34.15
N THR A 17 32.84 5.35 -32.87
CA THR A 17 34.10 5.94 -32.33
C THR A 17 34.06 5.87 -30.80
N LYS A 18 35.00 5.11 -30.22
CA LYS A 18 35.19 5.01 -28.77
C LYS A 18 36.08 6.16 -28.29
N PRO A 19 35.79 6.72 -27.11
CA PRO A 19 36.82 7.01 -26.14
C PRO A 19 36.64 6.15 -24.90
N VAL A 20 37.76 5.68 -24.37
CA VAL A 20 37.87 4.86 -23.16
C VAL A 20 37.39 5.70 -21.97
N HIS A 21 36.19 5.41 -21.47
CA HIS A 21 35.72 5.92 -20.19
C HIS A 21 35.51 4.73 -19.26
N ARG A 22 36.27 4.74 -18.16
CA ARG A 22 36.17 3.84 -17.00
C ARG A 22 34.69 3.65 -16.63
N GLN A 23 34.12 2.48 -16.96
CA GLN A 23 32.78 2.10 -16.52
C GLN A 23 32.84 1.77 -15.03
N TYR A 24 32.43 2.72 -14.19
CA TYR A 24 31.85 2.34 -12.90
C TYR A 24 30.52 1.65 -13.21
N SER A 25 30.51 0.32 -13.13
CA SER A 25 29.27 -0.46 -13.09
C SER A 25 28.56 -0.11 -11.79
N SER A 26 27.72 0.93 -11.81
CA SER A 26 26.74 1.18 -10.77
C SER A 26 25.56 0.24 -11.01
N SER A 27 25.73 -1.04 -10.67
CA SER A 27 24.58 -1.94 -10.58
C SER A 27 23.66 -1.39 -9.50
N LYS A 28 22.52 -0.82 -9.90
CA LYS A 28 21.48 -0.35 -8.97
C LYS A 28 21.10 -1.52 -8.05
N PRO A 29 20.96 -1.30 -6.72
CA PRO A 29 20.52 -2.34 -5.82
C PRO A 29 19.15 -2.87 -6.27
N GLN A 30 19.07 -4.17 -6.53
CA GLN A 30 17.85 -4.80 -7.01
C GLN A 30 17.02 -5.25 -5.81
N THR A 31 15.83 -4.68 -5.63
CA THR A 31 14.86 -5.20 -4.66
C THR A 31 13.98 -6.25 -5.31
N SER A 32 13.76 -7.38 -4.65
CA SER A 32 12.82 -8.42 -5.05
C SER A 32 11.51 -8.29 -4.26
N ARG A 33 10.37 -8.45 -4.93
CA ARG A 33 9.03 -8.35 -4.33
C ARG A 33 8.11 -9.42 -4.90
N PHE A 34 7.35 -10.08 -4.04
CA PHE A 34 6.28 -11.00 -4.44
C PHE A 34 5.29 -11.19 -3.29
N SER A 35 4.11 -11.72 -3.61
CA SER A 35 3.06 -12.02 -2.63
C SER A 35 2.55 -13.44 -2.87
N VAL A 36 2.33 -14.17 -1.79
CA VAL A 36 1.65 -15.46 -1.79
C VAL A 36 0.24 -15.23 -1.27
N LEU A 37 -0.74 -15.40 -2.15
CA LEU A 37 -2.16 -15.27 -1.83
C LEU A 37 -2.68 -16.61 -1.29
N LEU A 38 -3.53 -16.53 -0.26
CA LEU A 38 -3.99 -17.67 0.50
C LEU A 38 -5.51 -17.65 0.64
N ASP A 39 -6.15 -18.72 0.19
CA ASP A 39 -7.58 -18.94 0.40
C ASP A 39 -7.81 -19.41 1.85
N SER A 40 -8.38 -18.55 2.69
CA SER A 40 -8.86 -18.93 4.02
C SER A 40 -10.16 -19.74 3.84
N PRO A 41 -10.28 -21.01 4.31
CA PRO A 41 -9.66 -21.60 5.51
C PRO A 41 -8.64 -22.75 5.28
N GLN A 42 -8.24 -23.05 4.04
CA GLN A 42 -7.35 -24.19 3.72
C GLN A 42 -5.85 -23.85 3.73
N ALA A 43 -5.50 -22.62 4.10
CA ALA A 43 -4.12 -22.17 4.11
C ALA A 43 -3.28 -22.96 5.15
N SER A 44 -2.22 -23.61 4.69
CA SER A 44 -1.21 -24.25 5.54
C SER A 44 0.16 -23.59 5.37
N LYS A 45 1.00 -23.71 6.39
CA LYS A 45 2.40 -23.27 6.35
C LYS A 45 3.17 -23.96 5.21
N ASP A 46 2.91 -25.24 4.99
CA ASP A 46 3.54 -26.02 3.91
C ASP A 46 3.15 -25.51 2.52
N LYS A 47 1.88 -25.09 2.33
CA LYS A 47 1.44 -24.48 1.07
C LYS A 47 2.21 -23.18 0.79
N VAL A 48 2.42 -22.34 1.80
CA VAL A 48 3.22 -21.11 1.65
C VAL A 48 4.66 -21.43 1.29
N LEU A 49 5.29 -22.37 1.99
CA LEU A 49 6.68 -22.78 1.73
C LEU A 49 6.83 -23.36 0.32
N LEU A 50 5.84 -24.12 -0.16
CA LEU A 50 5.83 -24.68 -1.50
C LEU A 50 5.70 -23.59 -2.58
N GLU A 51 4.78 -22.64 -2.43
CA GLU A 51 4.64 -21.51 -3.36
C GLU A 51 5.88 -20.62 -3.37
N LEU A 52 6.48 -20.41 -2.20
CA LEU A 52 7.73 -19.69 -2.07
C LEU A 52 8.87 -20.38 -2.84
N ALA A 53 9.03 -21.69 -2.71
CA ALA A 53 10.04 -22.46 -3.42
C ALA A 53 9.89 -22.36 -4.95
N LYS A 54 8.65 -22.36 -5.47
CA LYS A 54 8.37 -22.12 -6.90
C LYS A 54 8.81 -20.72 -7.36
N HIS A 55 8.61 -19.70 -6.53
CA HIS A 55 9.06 -18.35 -6.84
C HIS A 55 10.58 -18.20 -6.83
N VAL A 56 11.27 -18.79 -5.86
CA VAL A 56 12.73 -18.71 -5.75
C VAL A 56 13.40 -19.44 -6.92
N THR A 57 12.90 -20.62 -7.32
CA THR A 57 13.43 -21.39 -8.46
C THR A 57 13.24 -20.70 -9.80
N SER A 58 12.20 -19.87 -9.96
CA SER A 58 11.92 -19.13 -11.20
C SER A 58 12.60 -17.76 -11.28
N ALA A 59 13.09 -17.21 -10.16
CA ALA A 59 13.75 -15.91 -10.08
C ALA A 59 15.08 -15.97 -9.28
N PRO A 60 16.12 -16.67 -9.80
CA PRO A 60 17.34 -17.01 -9.06
C PRO A 60 18.27 -15.83 -8.69
N SER A 61 17.98 -14.60 -9.12
CA SER A 61 18.87 -13.44 -8.96
C SER A 61 18.56 -12.54 -7.76
N ALA A 62 17.63 -12.91 -6.88
CA ALA A 62 17.09 -11.99 -5.88
C ALA A 62 17.98 -11.72 -4.64
N PHE A 63 19.03 -12.53 -4.39
CA PHE A 63 19.77 -12.52 -3.11
C PHE A 63 21.27 -12.79 -3.28
N THR A 64 22.03 -11.80 -3.73
CA THR A 64 23.48 -11.94 -3.97
C THR A 64 24.34 -11.16 -2.96
N GLY A 65 23.74 -10.58 -1.91
CA GLY A 65 24.43 -9.78 -0.90
C GLY A 65 24.78 -10.56 0.38
N ILE A 66 25.94 -10.24 0.96
CA ILE A 66 26.42 -10.75 2.26
C ILE A 66 25.60 -10.15 3.44
N ASP A 67 24.76 -9.15 3.17
CA ASP A 67 24.01 -8.38 4.15
C ASP A 67 22.64 -7.96 3.57
N ASP A 68 21.82 -8.94 3.20
CA ASP A 68 20.46 -8.67 2.74
C ASP A 68 19.51 -8.45 3.93
N CYS A 69 18.41 -7.75 3.69
CA CYS A 69 17.31 -7.66 4.63
C CYS A 69 15.97 -7.95 3.94
N THR A 70 14.99 -8.40 4.74
CA THR A 70 13.68 -8.82 4.23
C THR A 70 12.56 -8.20 5.05
N THR A 71 11.57 -7.65 4.38
CA THR A 71 10.28 -7.30 4.97
C THR A 71 9.27 -8.39 4.65
N ILE A 72 8.57 -8.86 5.67
CA ILE A 72 7.45 -9.80 5.58
C ILE A 72 6.21 -9.10 6.11
N VAL A 73 5.18 -8.95 5.27
CA VAL A 73 3.88 -8.41 5.67
C VAL A 73 2.85 -9.52 5.52
N ALA A 74 2.18 -9.89 6.59
CA ALA A 74 1.14 -10.93 6.55
C ALA A 74 -0.24 -10.34 6.87
N SER A 75 -1.29 -10.94 6.32
CA SER A 75 -2.65 -10.62 6.73
C SER A 75 -2.91 -11.02 8.20
N GLN A 76 -3.86 -10.34 8.85
CA GLN A 76 -4.19 -10.46 10.27
C GLN A 76 -4.31 -11.92 10.77
N GLU A 77 -4.96 -12.79 10.01
CA GLU A 77 -5.15 -14.22 10.35
C GLU A 77 -3.84 -15.02 10.47
N TYR A 78 -2.77 -14.57 9.82
CA TYR A 78 -1.47 -15.24 9.81
C TYR A 78 -0.49 -14.62 10.80
N ALA A 79 -0.94 -13.70 11.67
CA ALA A 79 -0.11 -13.04 12.67
C ALA A 79 0.63 -14.03 13.58
N ALA A 80 -0.02 -15.14 13.95
CA ALA A 80 0.60 -16.18 14.77
C ALA A 80 1.72 -16.92 14.04
N TRP A 81 1.68 -17.01 12.71
CA TRP A 81 2.72 -17.68 11.93
C TRP A 81 4.03 -16.90 11.93
N LEU A 82 3.97 -15.56 11.93
CA LEU A 82 5.16 -14.71 12.04
C LEU A 82 5.88 -14.86 13.40
N GLN A 83 5.20 -15.37 14.42
CA GLN A 83 5.80 -15.64 15.73
C GLN A 83 6.38 -17.06 15.84
N ASP A 84 6.04 -17.96 14.91
CA ASP A 84 6.57 -19.33 14.88
C ASP A 84 7.97 -19.34 14.28
N GLU A 85 8.96 -19.56 15.14
CA GLU A 85 10.36 -19.55 14.75
C GLU A 85 10.74 -20.66 13.77
N GLY A 86 10.11 -21.84 13.87
CA GLY A 86 10.37 -22.94 12.95
C GLY A 86 9.86 -22.61 11.55
N PHE A 87 8.65 -22.05 11.46
CA PHE A 87 8.10 -21.60 10.18
C PHE A 87 8.95 -20.49 9.56
N VAL A 88 9.30 -19.45 10.32
CA VAL A 88 10.10 -18.34 9.82
C VAL A 88 11.50 -18.81 9.43
N SER A 89 12.12 -19.70 10.21
CA SER A 89 13.41 -20.32 9.87
C SER A 89 13.38 -21.01 8.50
N CYS A 90 12.37 -21.86 8.24
CA CYS A 90 12.19 -22.52 6.95
C CYS A 90 11.98 -21.53 5.80
N LEU A 91 11.16 -20.49 6.03
CA LEU A 91 10.88 -19.45 5.06
C LEU A 91 12.14 -18.67 4.67
N LEU A 92 12.90 -18.18 5.65
CA LEU A 92 14.17 -17.49 5.42
C LEU A 92 15.22 -18.44 4.82
N GLY A 93 15.12 -19.73 5.18
CA GLY A 93 15.74 -20.88 4.53
C GLY A 93 15.73 -20.78 3.01
N LEU A 94 14.51 -20.71 2.47
CA LEU A 94 14.20 -20.66 1.04
C LEU A 94 14.58 -19.32 0.39
N LEU A 95 14.41 -18.20 1.09
CA LEU A 95 14.80 -16.88 0.55
C LEU A 95 16.31 -16.71 0.44
N SER A 96 17.09 -17.42 1.25
CA SER A 96 18.54 -17.24 1.37
C SER A 96 19.35 -18.19 0.49
N VAL A 97 18.76 -18.79 -0.54
CA VAL A 97 19.48 -19.70 -1.46
C VAL A 97 20.51 -18.89 -2.25
N SER A 98 21.78 -18.98 -1.85
CA SER A 98 22.91 -18.47 -2.60
C SER A 98 23.71 -19.66 -3.13
N ASP A 99 24.07 -19.58 -4.41
CA ASP A 99 24.77 -20.63 -5.18
C ASP A 99 26.29 -20.67 -4.90
N GLN A 100 26.77 -19.88 -3.94
CA GLN A 100 28.17 -19.87 -3.53
C GLN A 100 28.29 -20.44 -2.13
N ALA A 101 29.02 -21.55 -2.04
CA ALA A 101 29.50 -22.20 -0.82
C ALA A 101 30.37 -21.24 0.01
N SER A 102 29.75 -20.21 0.59
CA SER A 102 30.41 -19.31 1.52
C SER A 102 30.50 -20.03 2.86
N ILE A 103 31.73 -20.33 3.27
CA ILE A 103 32.10 -21.06 4.50
C ILE A 103 31.92 -20.13 5.74
N GLY A 104 30.91 -19.25 5.74
CA GLY A 104 30.74 -18.18 6.72
C GLY A 104 29.38 -18.19 7.42
N SER A 105 29.32 -17.58 8.61
CA SER A 105 28.06 -17.28 9.29
C SER A 105 27.35 -16.16 8.53
N ARG A 106 26.07 -16.37 8.16
CA ARG A 106 25.25 -15.38 7.45
C ARG A 106 24.28 -14.72 8.43
N LYS A 107 24.17 -13.40 8.37
CA LYS A 107 23.20 -12.61 9.13
C LYS A 107 22.12 -12.06 8.19
N LEU A 108 20.87 -12.11 8.65
CA LEU A 108 19.70 -11.60 7.93
C LEU A 108 18.83 -10.76 8.86
N ASP A 109 18.62 -9.50 8.48
CA ASP A 109 17.74 -8.59 9.19
C ASP A 109 16.32 -8.68 8.60
N VAL A 110 15.33 -8.95 9.45
CA VAL A 110 13.95 -9.19 9.01
C VAL A 110 12.98 -8.28 9.74
N LEU A 111 12.23 -7.48 8.98
CA LEU A 111 11.08 -6.72 9.47
C LEU A 111 9.81 -7.53 9.26
N MET A 112 9.03 -7.74 10.31
CA MET A 112 7.75 -8.42 10.26
C MET A 112 6.62 -7.49 10.66
N ALA A 113 5.58 -7.43 9.85
CA ALA A 113 4.41 -6.60 10.06
C ALA A 113 3.11 -7.36 9.75
N VAL A 114 2.02 -6.93 10.35
CA VAL A 114 0.68 -7.50 10.09
C VAL A 114 -0.26 -6.41 9.58
N SER A 115 -0.86 -6.61 8.41
CA SER A 115 -1.84 -5.70 7.79
C SER A 115 -3.23 -6.35 7.73
N ASP A 116 -4.27 -5.54 7.50
CA ASP A 116 -5.65 -6.06 7.41
C ASP A 116 -5.82 -7.00 6.20
N GLY A 117 -4.97 -6.79 5.18
CA GLY A 117 -4.98 -7.47 3.91
C GLY A 117 -3.73 -7.22 3.09
N ILE A 118 -3.67 -7.90 1.95
CA ILE A 118 -2.67 -7.71 0.91
C ILE A 118 -3.40 -7.41 -0.39
N SER A 119 -2.88 -6.46 -1.16
CA SER A 119 -3.44 -6.12 -2.46
C SER A 119 -3.08 -7.18 -3.49
N SER A 120 -4.07 -7.58 -4.29
CA SER A 120 -3.78 -8.17 -5.61
C SER A 120 -3.17 -7.12 -6.51
N ALA A 121 -2.30 -7.53 -7.43
CA ALA A 121 -1.64 -6.62 -8.38
C ALA A 121 -2.61 -5.93 -9.38
N PHE A 122 -3.90 -6.31 -9.41
CA PHE A 122 -4.83 -5.89 -10.47
C PHE A 122 -6.31 -5.71 -10.04
N GLY A 123 -6.63 -5.57 -8.75
CA GLY A 123 -8.03 -5.59 -8.27
C GLY A 123 -8.44 -4.37 -7.46
N LEU A 124 -9.56 -3.76 -7.87
CA LEU A 124 -10.30 -2.69 -7.17
C LEU A 124 -11.24 -3.25 -6.08
N ASP A 125 -11.25 -4.58 -5.88
CA ASP A 125 -12.16 -5.26 -4.97
C ASP A 125 -11.48 -6.41 -4.22
N ASP A 126 -11.87 -6.50 -2.94
CA ASP A 126 -11.41 -7.34 -1.83
C ASP A 126 -9.90 -7.36 -1.50
N SER A 127 -9.59 -6.87 -0.30
CA SER A 127 -8.35 -7.14 0.41
C SER A 127 -8.14 -8.66 0.50
N GLN A 128 -7.18 -9.17 -0.25
CA GLN A 128 -6.86 -10.59 -0.24
C GLN A 128 -6.05 -10.95 1.00
N LYS A 129 -6.11 -12.24 1.32
CA LYS A 129 -5.40 -12.80 2.46
C LYS A 129 -4.12 -13.45 1.98
N GLY A 130 -3.01 -13.25 2.68
CA GLY A 130 -1.74 -13.82 2.25
C GLY A 130 -0.53 -13.36 3.04
N ILE A 131 0.64 -13.52 2.41
CA ILE A 131 1.93 -13.02 2.89
C ILE A 131 2.71 -12.38 1.73
N SER A 132 3.17 -11.15 1.93
CA SER A 132 4.00 -10.37 1.01
C SER A 132 5.42 -10.29 1.49
N PHE A 133 6.34 -10.33 0.53
CA PHE A 133 7.77 -10.31 0.76
C PHE A 133 8.39 -9.18 -0.04
N MET A 134 9.31 -8.45 0.59
CA MET A 134 10.21 -7.55 -0.09
C MET A 134 11.62 -7.76 0.46
N SER A 135 12.57 -8.04 -0.41
CA SER A 135 13.97 -8.21 -0.03
C SER A 135 14.88 -7.32 -0.85
N GLY A 136 16.02 -6.99 -0.28
CA GLY A 136 17.03 -6.15 -0.90
C GLY A 136 18.12 -5.81 0.09
N PRO A 137 18.97 -4.82 -0.20
CA PRO A 137 20.08 -4.48 0.68
C PRO A 137 19.57 -3.73 1.92
N LYS A 138 20.40 -3.64 2.97
CA LYS A 138 20.02 -3.05 4.27
C LYS A 138 19.49 -1.61 4.18
N GLU A 139 19.85 -0.85 3.15
CA GLU A 139 19.39 0.53 2.95
C GLU A 139 17.87 0.62 2.74
N ILE A 140 17.19 -0.48 2.37
CA ILE A 140 15.72 -0.48 2.27
C ILE A 140 15.04 -0.41 3.64
N LEU A 141 15.75 -0.77 4.73
CA LEU A 141 15.30 -0.74 6.12
C LEU A 141 16.17 0.20 6.96
N PRO A 142 16.15 1.51 6.69
CA PRO A 142 16.94 2.48 7.46
C PRO A 142 16.54 2.44 8.94
N SER A 143 17.52 2.60 9.84
CA SER A 143 17.25 2.72 11.28
C SER A 143 16.48 1.53 11.88
N LEU A 144 16.57 0.34 11.25
CA LEU A 144 15.86 -0.86 11.73
C LEU A 144 16.17 -1.16 13.20
N TRP A 145 17.42 -0.95 13.60
CA TRP A 145 17.92 -1.23 14.94
C TRP A 145 18.08 0.02 15.84
N ASP A 146 17.55 1.17 15.43
CA ASP A 146 17.68 2.41 16.21
C ASP A 146 16.82 2.39 17.49
N PRO A 147 17.42 2.65 18.68
CA PRO A 147 16.74 2.60 19.97
C PRO A 147 15.47 3.45 20.07
N VAL A 148 15.46 4.61 19.40
CA VAL A 148 14.37 5.58 19.43
C VAL A 148 13.09 5.06 18.77
N SER A 149 13.21 4.06 17.89
CA SER A 149 12.07 3.44 17.20
C SER A 149 11.44 2.28 17.99
N PHE A 150 12.04 1.90 19.12
CA PHE A 150 11.56 0.81 19.96
C PHE A 150 10.66 1.32 21.09
N THR A 151 9.75 0.44 21.50
CA THR A 151 8.62 0.75 22.38
C THR A 151 8.98 1.02 23.85
N GLY A 152 10.27 1.16 24.19
CA GLY A 152 10.74 1.25 25.58
C GLY A 152 10.27 2.49 26.37
N SER A 153 9.61 3.47 25.75
CA SER A 153 9.23 4.73 26.40
C SER A 153 7.90 5.36 25.93
N ARG A 154 7.11 4.73 25.06
CA ARG A 154 5.88 5.35 24.52
C ARG A 154 4.64 4.51 24.79
N GLU A 155 3.53 5.25 24.98
CA GLU A 155 2.19 4.79 25.35
C GLU A 155 1.85 3.39 24.80
N PRO A 156 1.54 2.41 25.67
CA PRO A 156 1.37 1.01 25.28
C PRO A 156 0.19 0.76 24.32
N ASP A 157 -0.64 1.78 24.08
CA ASP A 157 -1.86 1.69 23.28
C ASP A 157 -1.74 2.31 21.88
N GLN A 158 -0.57 2.83 21.47
CA GLN A 158 -0.42 3.38 20.11
C GLN A 158 -0.29 2.27 19.06
N ALA A 159 -1.16 2.28 18.04
CA ALA A 159 -1.09 1.34 16.92
C ALA A 159 0.18 1.60 16.10
N ALA A 160 0.83 0.50 15.70
CA ALA A 160 2.03 0.54 14.91
C ALA A 160 1.72 0.86 13.44
N SER A 161 2.70 1.43 12.74
CA SER A 161 2.56 1.81 11.32
C SER A 161 3.79 1.46 10.50
N LEU A 162 3.58 1.25 9.21
CA LEU A 162 4.64 0.99 8.23
C LEU A 162 4.58 2.06 7.14
N SER A 163 5.67 2.80 6.94
CA SER A 163 5.72 3.88 5.96
C SER A 163 6.61 3.50 4.78
N PHE A 164 6.06 3.52 3.57
CA PHE A 164 6.80 3.25 2.34
C PHE A 164 7.19 4.58 1.69
N LEU A 165 8.49 4.76 1.46
CA LEU A 165 9.03 5.88 0.73
C LEU A 165 9.30 5.46 -0.71
N GLY A 166 8.57 6.10 -1.62
CA GLY A 166 8.68 5.93 -3.05
C GLY A 166 9.24 7.19 -3.73
N ASN A 167 9.28 7.12 -5.06
CA ASN A 167 9.69 8.24 -5.89
C ASN A 167 8.68 9.40 -5.77
N PRO A 168 9.09 10.65 -6.06
CA PRO A 168 8.15 11.76 -6.11
C PRO A 168 7.10 11.56 -7.22
N PHE A 169 5.98 12.28 -7.13
CA PHE A 169 5.09 12.48 -8.27
C PHE A 169 5.80 13.24 -9.40
N GLU A 170 5.28 13.12 -10.63
CA GLU A 170 5.80 13.90 -11.76
C GLU A 170 5.74 15.41 -11.46
N GLY A 171 6.79 16.14 -11.85
CA GLY A 171 6.91 17.59 -11.58
C GLY A 171 7.24 17.96 -10.12
N HIS A 172 7.40 17.00 -9.23
CA HIS A 172 7.69 17.24 -7.81
C HIS A 172 9.03 16.64 -7.40
N SER A 173 9.69 17.25 -6.40
CA SER A 173 10.97 16.79 -5.87
C SER A 173 10.84 16.01 -4.56
N ARG A 174 9.70 16.11 -3.87
CA ARG A 174 9.48 15.48 -2.58
C ARG A 174 9.09 14.00 -2.76
N PRO A 175 9.80 13.06 -2.11
CA PRO A 175 9.43 11.65 -2.12
C PRO A 175 7.99 11.42 -1.64
N LEU A 176 7.30 10.47 -2.28
CA LEU A 176 5.99 10.02 -1.82
C LEU A 176 6.16 9.14 -0.58
N GLU A 177 5.49 9.49 0.52
CA GLU A 177 5.44 8.68 1.74
C GLU A 177 4.02 8.12 1.92
N ILE A 178 3.88 6.79 1.84
CA ILE A 178 2.62 6.08 2.08
C ILE A 178 2.70 5.43 3.45
N THR A 179 1.89 5.88 4.40
CA THR A 179 1.84 5.30 5.75
C THR A 179 0.66 4.35 5.88
N LEU A 180 0.96 3.09 6.12
CA LEU A 180 0.01 2.01 6.35
C LEU A 180 -0.14 1.78 7.87
N PRO A 181 -1.31 2.05 8.48
CA PRO A 181 -1.60 1.57 9.82
C PRO A 181 -1.66 0.04 9.81
N LEU A 182 -1.10 -0.61 10.83
CA LEU A 182 -1.08 -2.06 10.93
C LEU A 182 -2.36 -2.58 11.59
N ALA A 183 -2.70 -3.82 11.25
CA ALA A 183 -3.94 -4.45 11.71
C ALA A 183 -4.02 -4.56 13.22
N ASN A 184 -5.26 -4.59 13.72
CA ASN A 184 -5.46 -4.90 15.12
C ASN A 184 -5.16 -6.37 15.40
N THR A 185 -4.12 -6.70 16.15
CA THR A 185 -3.73 -8.11 16.40
C THR A 185 -4.08 -8.63 17.79
N ILE A 186 -4.94 -7.91 18.54
CA ILE A 186 -5.16 -8.21 19.96
C ILE A 186 -5.72 -9.62 20.17
N PHE A 187 -6.59 -10.07 19.26
CA PHE A 187 -7.20 -11.40 19.32
C PHE A 187 -6.30 -12.52 18.77
N GLN A 188 -5.25 -12.18 18.03
CA GLN A 188 -4.34 -13.15 17.44
C GLN A 188 -3.11 -13.40 18.32
N ASN A 189 -2.59 -12.37 18.99
CA ASN A 189 -1.38 -12.49 19.82
C ASN A 189 -1.33 -11.55 21.04
N GLY A 190 -2.46 -10.95 21.43
CA GLY A 190 -2.53 -10.09 22.61
C GLY A 190 -1.96 -8.68 22.43
N ARG A 191 -1.49 -8.31 21.22
CA ARG A 191 -0.95 -6.97 20.95
C ARG A 191 -1.89 -6.17 20.07
N ARG A 192 -2.07 -4.88 20.39
CA ARG A 192 -2.90 -3.97 19.56
C ARG A 192 -2.48 -4.00 18.09
N SER A 193 -1.20 -4.09 17.78
CA SER A 193 -0.70 -4.25 16.42
C SER A 193 0.64 -4.99 16.44
N THR A 194 0.98 -5.66 15.35
CA THR A 194 2.22 -6.46 15.25
C THR A 194 3.20 -5.84 14.28
N LEU A 195 4.29 -5.30 14.82
CA LEU A 195 5.47 -4.84 14.09
C LEU A 195 6.71 -5.13 14.91
N PHE A 196 7.67 -5.83 14.33
CA PHE A 196 8.94 -6.11 15.00
C PHE A 196 10.08 -6.35 14.02
N ALA A 197 11.28 -5.99 14.43
CA ALA A 197 12.52 -6.38 13.78
C ALA A 197 13.03 -7.68 14.41
N SER A 198 13.67 -8.51 13.61
CA SER A 198 14.35 -9.71 14.06
C SER A 198 15.65 -9.91 13.30
N GLU A 199 16.64 -10.44 13.99
CA GLU A 199 17.95 -10.78 13.46
C GLU A 199 18.08 -12.30 13.43
N TRP A 200 18.44 -12.84 12.28
CA TRP A 200 18.55 -14.28 12.06
C TRP A 200 19.95 -14.64 11.59
N HIS A 201 20.54 -15.69 12.15
CA HIS A 201 21.86 -16.18 11.80
C HIS A 201 21.79 -17.58 11.21
N ARG A 202 22.64 -17.87 10.23
CA ARG A 202 22.89 -19.22 9.71
C ARG A 202 24.36 -19.53 9.86
N ASP A 203 24.65 -20.63 10.54
CA ASP A 203 26.01 -21.18 10.63
C ASP A 203 26.18 -22.32 9.63
N GLY A 204 26.99 -22.11 8.59
CA GLY A 204 27.20 -23.09 7.53
C GLY A 204 25.91 -23.48 6.80
N ASP A 205 25.64 -24.78 6.68
CA ASP A 205 24.43 -25.33 6.06
C ASP A 205 23.28 -25.58 7.07
N GLY A 206 23.41 -25.00 8.28
CA GLY A 206 22.39 -25.13 9.32
C GLY A 206 21.09 -24.36 9.02
N PRO A 207 20.04 -24.59 9.81
CA PRO A 207 18.83 -23.79 9.75
C PRO A 207 19.11 -22.34 10.22
N MET A 208 18.28 -21.40 9.77
CA MET A 208 18.27 -20.04 10.31
C MET A 208 17.85 -20.06 11.78
N ARG A 209 18.60 -19.38 12.65
CA ARG A 209 18.31 -19.27 14.08
C ARG A 209 18.07 -17.82 14.44
N LEU A 210 17.04 -17.57 15.25
CA LEU A 210 16.76 -16.24 15.76
C LEU A 210 17.83 -15.83 16.77
N ALA A 211 18.52 -14.73 16.50
CA ALA A 211 19.52 -14.14 17.39
C ALA A 211 18.92 -13.03 18.27
N LYS A 212 18.03 -12.20 17.69
CA LYS A 212 17.45 -11.03 18.37
C LYS A 212 16.05 -10.73 17.84
N ARG A 213 15.15 -10.23 18.69
CA ARG A 213 13.83 -9.72 18.31
C ARG A 213 13.50 -8.45 19.10
N GLU A 214 12.99 -7.43 18.42
CA GLU A 214 12.64 -6.12 19.01
C GLU A 214 11.33 -5.59 18.43
N PHE A 215 10.38 -5.21 19.29
CA PHE A 215 9.09 -4.65 18.87
C PHE A 215 9.17 -3.16 18.57
N LYS A 216 8.49 -2.73 17.51
CA LYS A 216 8.54 -1.36 17.00
C LYS A 216 7.14 -0.74 16.94
N GLN A 217 7.08 0.57 17.08
CA GLN A 217 5.87 1.37 16.82
C GLN A 217 5.80 1.86 15.37
N SER A 218 6.94 2.11 14.74
CA SER A 218 6.98 2.53 13.35
C SER A 218 8.25 2.08 12.66
N GLN A 219 8.17 1.83 11.35
CA GLN A 219 9.34 1.63 10.51
C GLN A 219 9.11 2.28 9.15
N ARG A 220 10.16 2.89 8.60
CA ARG A 220 10.17 3.37 7.21
C ARG A 220 10.84 2.33 6.31
N ILE A 221 10.31 2.17 5.11
CA ILE A 221 10.83 1.28 4.09
C ILE A 221 11.16 2.12 2.87
N PHE A 222 12.37 2.01 2.35
CA PHE A 222 12.72 2.63 1.06
C PHE A 222 12.43 1.64 -0.07
N SER A 223 11.38 1.92 -0.84
CA SER A 223 11.02 1.15 -2.02
C SER A 223 11.75 1.73 -3.23
N HIS A 224 12.88 1.14 -3.61
CA HIS A 224 13.49 1.46 -4.89
C HIS A 224 12.57 0.99 -6.03
N ASN A 225 12.02 1.93 -6.79
CA ASN A 225 11.29 1.65 -8.02
C ASN A 225 12.19 2.03 -9.21
N THR A 226 12.11 1.26 -10.29
CA THR A 226 12.81 1.54 -11.55
C THR A 226 12.23 2.76 -12.28
N SER A 227 10.95 3.07 -12.04
CA SER A 227 10.32 4.31 -12.50
C SER A 227 11.03 5.53 -11.93
N MET A 228 11.00 6.68 -12.62
CA MET A 228 11.46 7.95 -12.03
C MET A 228 10.41 8.62 -11.14
N HIS A 229 9.13 8.30 -11.36
CA HIS A 229 8.00 8.92 -10.67
C HIS A 229 7.01 7.88 -10.15
N SER A 230 6.33 8.23 -9.07
CA SER A 230 5.19 7.47 -8.56
C SER A 230 3.90 7.97 -9.21
N THR A 231 2.91 7.08 -9.29
CA THR A 231 1.54 7.39 -9.69
C THR A 231 0.57 6.83 -8.66
N ALA A 232 -0.51 7.54 -8.40
CA ALA A 232 -1.61 7.19 -7.51
C ALA A 232 -2.89 7.13 -8.34
N THR A 233 -3.49 5.95 -8.38
CA THR A 233 -4.77 5.73 -9.03
C THR A 233 -5.86 5.72 -7.97
N ILE A 234 -6.75 6.71 -8.02
CA ILE A 234 -7.88 6.85 -7.10
C ILE A 234 -9.17 6.77 -7.94
N PRO A 235 -9.73 5.57 -8.10
CA PRO A 235 -10.88 5.32 -8.98
C PRO A 235 -12.20 5.71 -8.30
N LEU A 236 -12.35 6.99 -7.95
CA LEU A 236 -13.55 7.53 -7.32
C LEU A 236 -14.36 8.34 -8.33
N MET A 237 -15.66 8.02 -8.43
CA MET A 237 -16.60 8.82 -9.21
C MET A 237 -17.01 10.08 -8.40
N PRO A 238 -16.93 11.29 -8.99
CA PRO A 238 -17.40 12.51 -8.35
C PRO A 238 -18.93 12.51 -8.18
N LEU A 239 -19.43 12.71 -6.96
CA LEU A 239 -20.86 12.82 -6.67
C LEU A 239 -21.38 14.25 -6.74
N ALA A 240 -20.57 15.21 -6.30
CA ALA A 240 -20.94 16.62 -6.19
C ALA A 240 -19.74 17.50 -6.58
N PRO A 241 -19.97 18.73 -7.06
CA PRO A 241 -18.90 19.66 -7.38
C PRO A 241 -18.19 20.13 -6.10
N PRO A 242 -16.98 20.72 -6.20
CA PRO A 242 -16.32 21.31 -5.06
C PRO A 242 -17.20 22.36 -4.37
N ARG A 243 -17.35 22.27 -3.05
CA ARG A 243 -18.09 23.25 -2.25
C ARG A 243 -17.16 24.01 -1.31
N LYS A 244 -17.35 25.31 -1.18
CA LYS A 244 -16.60 26.12 -0.21
C LYS A 244 -17.06 25.76 1.20
N ILE A 245 -16.12 25.44 2.08
CA ILE A 245 -16.41 25.19 3.50
C ILE A 245 -16.71 26.54 4.17
N VAL A 246 -17.90 26.65 4.76
CA VAL A 246 -18.32 27.87 5.49
C VAL A 246 -18.00 27.72 6.98
N THR A 247 -18.35 26.58 7.58
CA THR A 247 -18.05 26.30 8.99
C THR A 247 -17.61 24.85 9.20
N GLY A 248 -16.67 24.66 10.12
CA GLY A 248 -16.17 23.35 10.52
C GLY A 248 -15.64 23.34 11.94
N LEU A 249 -15.47 22.15 12.50
CA LEU A 249 -14.88 21.93 13.83
C LEU A 249 -13.99 20.68 13.77
N GLY A 250 -12.66 20.89 13.80
CA GLY A 250 -11.71 19.79 13.68
C GLY A 250 -11.91 19.03 12.36
N ASN A 251 -12.20 17.73 12.46
CA ASN A 251 -12.44 16.85 11.30
C ASN A 251 -13.90 16.88 10.80
N ILE A 252 -14.75 17.76 11.35
CA ILE A 252 -16.17 17.85 11.00
C ILE A 252 -16.40 19.08 10.14
N VAL A 253 -16.84 18.87 8.90
CA VAL A 253 -17.39 19.93 8.04
C VAL A 253 -18.88 20.06 8.38
N ARG A 254 -19.29 21.23 8.89
CA ARG A 254 -20.69 21.46 9.31
C ARG A 254 -21.52 22.05 8.19
N GLN A 255 -21.00 23.10 7.55
CA GLN A 255 -21.70 23.80 6.49
C GLN A 255 -20.79 24.07 5.31
N VAL A 256 -21.38 23.97 4.14
CA VAL A 256 -20.78 24.34 2.86
C VAL A 256 -21.66 25.37 2.16
N GLU A 257 -21.08 26.12 1.23
CA GLU A 257 -21.80 27.10 0.43
C GLU A 257 -22.41 26.39 -0.79
N ILE A 258 -23.74 26.44 -0.91
CA ILE A 258 -24.49 25.97 -2.08
C ILE A 258 -25.37 27.13 -2.52
N ASP A 259 -25.26 27.52 -3.78
CA ASP A 259 -26.00 28.64 -4.38
C ASP A 259 -25.93 29.93 -3.54
N GLY A 260 -24.74 30.23 -3.01
CA GLY A 260 -24.47 31.39 -2.16
C GLY A 260 -25.03 31.32 -0.73
N SER A 261 -25.63 30.20 -0.33
CA SER A 261 -26.25 30.02 0.99
C SER A 261 -25.51 28.96 1.84
N PRO A 262 -25.25 29.22 3.13
CA PRO A 262 -24.71 28.21 4.03
C PRO A 262 -25.69 27.05 4.24
N THR A 263 -25.29 25.86 3.83
CA THR A 263 -26.12 24.65 3.82
C THR A 263 -25.41 23.53 4.58
N PRO A 264 -26.11 22.68 5.36
CA PRO A 264 -25.50 21.50 5.98
C PRO A 264 -24.73 20.65 4.97
N ALA A 265 -23.49 20.28 5.31
CA ALA A 265 -22.61 19.54 4.40
C ALA A 265 -23.16 18.16 3.98
N SER A 266 -24.02 17.55 4.81
CA SER A 266 -24.63 16.25 4.51
C SER A 266 -25.82 16.34 3.55
N GLN A 267 -26.46 17.51 3.42
CA GLN A 267 -27.76 17.64 2.75
C GLN A 267 -27.72 17.21 1.28
N GLU A 268 -26.65 17.57 0.55
CA GLU A 268 -26.46 17.17 -0.85
C GLU A 268 -26.23 15.65 -0.99
N LEU A 269 -25.43 15.05 -0.09
CA LEU A 269 -25.15 13.61 -0.09
C LEU A 269 -26.40 12.77 0.26
N GLU A 270 -27.23 13.25 1.19
CA GLU A 270 -28.48 12.60 1.58
C GLU A 270 -29.46 12.47 0.41
N ALA A 271 -29.41 13.40 -0.57
CA ALA A 271 -30.20 13.33 -1.79
C ALA A 271 -29.54 12.48 -2.90
N LEU A 272 -28.23 12.62 -3.10
CA LEU A 272 -27.51 11.97 -4.21
C LEU A 272 -27.32 10.46 -4.04
N ILE A 273 -27.03 10.00 -2.82
CA ILE A 273 -26.73 8.58 -2.56
C ILE A 273 -27.93 7.67 -2.88
N PRO A 274 -29.17 7.96 -2.42
CA PRO A 274 -30.34 7.19 -2.81
C PRO A 274 -30.55 7.15 -4.34
N GLN A 275 -30.41 8.30 -5.02
CA GLN A 275 -30.57 8.39 -6.48
C GLN A 275 -29.53 7.55 -7.22
N LEU A 276 -28.28 7.50 -6.72
CA LEU A 276 -27.24 6.63 -7.27
C LEU A 276 -27.64 5.16 -7.19
N PHE A 277 -28.18 4.72 -6.05
CA PHE A 277 -28.64 3.35 -5.88
C PHE A 277 -29.83 3.01 -6.78
N GLU A 278 -30.79 3.92 -6.91
CA GLU A 278 -31.92 3.75 -7.83
C GLU A 278 -31.44 3.63 -9.29
N THR A 279 -30.49 4.49 -9.69
CA THR A 279 -29.90 4.47 -11.04
C THR A 279 -29.17 3.16 -11.33
N ARG A 280 -28.36 2.67 -10.37
CA ARG A 280 -27.67 1.37 -10.47
C ARG A 280 -28.67 0.20 -10.52
N GLY A 281 -29.70 0.24 -9.68
CA GLY A 281 -30.76 -0.76 -9.67
C GLY A 281 -31.51 -0.83 -11.00
N ALA A 282 -31.85 0.32 -11.59
CA ALA A 282 -32.47 0.41 -12.91
C ALA A 282 -31.57 -0.14 -14.03
N ALA A 283 -30.24 -0.02 -13.88
CA ALA A 283 -29.24 -0.60 -14.78
C ALA A 283 -28.95 -2.09 -14.52
N GLY A 284 -29.66 -2.74 -13.58
CA GLY A 284 -29.45 -4.13 -13.21
C GLY A 284 -28.16 -4.39 -12.43
N ILE A 285 -27.52 -3.35 -11.90
CA ILE A 285 -26.34 -3.45 -11.04
C ILE A 285 -26.84 -3.67 -9.60
N PRO A 286 -26.55 -4.81 -8.96
CA PRO A 286 -26.98 -5.06 -7.59
C PRO A 286 -26.33 -4.05 -6.63
N PRO A 287 -27.03 -3.67 -5.54
CA PRO A 287 -26.42 -2.88 -4.49
C PRO A 287 -25.21 -3.62 -3.88
N PRO A 288 -24.17 -2.90 -3.44
CA PRO A 288 -23.02 -3.52 -2.82
C PRO A 288 -23.42 -4.31 -1.57
N SER A 289 -22.75 -5.45 -1.34
CA SER A 289 -23.00 -6.37 -0.21
C SER A 289 -22.63 -5.80 1.17
N GLY A 290 -22.36 -4.50 1.27
CA GLY A 290 -21.86 -3.85 2.47
C GLY A 290 -22.02 -2.32 2.40
N PRO A 291 -21.59 -1.60 3.45
CA PRO A 291 -21.72 -0.16 3.50
C PRO A 291 -20.89 0.52 2.42
N ILE A 292 -21.51 1.45 1.69
CA ILE A 292 -20.78 2.32 0.76
C ILE A 292 -19.82 3.21 1.53
N SER A 293 -18.58 3.27 1.04
CA SER A 293 -17.60 4.24 1.50
C SER A 293 -17.69 5.49 0.63
N VAL A 294 -18.10 6.59 1.23
CA VAL A 294 -18.06 7.92 0.60
C VAL A 294 -16.74 8.58 0.96
N TRP A 295 -16.14 9.28 0.02
CA TRP A 295 -14.86 9.98 0.20
C TRP A 295 -15.00 11.44 -0.24
N ALA A 296 -14.25 12.33 0.38
CA ALA A 296 -14.21 13.75 0.08
C ALA A 296 -12.77 14.24 -0.08
N TRP A 297 -12.55 15.04 -1.12
CA TRP A 297 -11.34 15.83 -1.26
C TRP A 297 -11.48 17.14 -0.45
N VAL A 298 -10.48 17.42 0.37
CA VAL A 298 -10.22 18.74 0.96
C VAL A 298 -9.19 19.42 0.06
N ILE A 299 -9.63 20.48 -0.61
CA ILE A 299 -8.92 21.10 -1.72
C ILE A 299 -8.52 22.53 -1.32
N PRO A 300 -7.24 22.90 -1.39
CA PRO A 300 -6.83 24.29 -1.23
C PRO A 300 -7.42 25.17 -2.35
N PRO A 301 -7.83 26.43 -2.07
CA PRO A 301 -8.52 27.26 -3.05
C PRO A 301 -7.79 27.41 -4.39
N HIS A 302 -6.46 27.56 -4.37
CA HIS A 302 -5.65 27.72 -5.58
C HIS A 302 -5.66 26.50 -6.52
N VAL A 303 -6.01 25.31 -6.01
CA VAL A 303 -6.06 24.07 -6.80
C VAL A 303 -7.37 23.96 -7.57
N VAL A 304 -8.46 24.55 -7.04
CA VAL A 304 -9.79 24.51 -7.70
C VAL A 304 -9.70 25.14 -9.09
N GLU A 305 -9.11 26.32 -9.18
CA GLU A 305 -8.90 27.04 -10.45
C GLU A 305 -7.86 26.34 -11.33
N ALA A 306 -6.72 25.93 -10.75
CA ALA A 306 -5.61 25.35 -11.51
C ALA A 306 -5.95 24.00 -12.16
N GLU A 307 -6.80 23.19 -11.53
CA GLU A 307 -7.25 21.90 -12.06
C GLU A 307 -8.66 21.96 -12.68
N GLU A 308 -9.22 23.16 -12.84
CA GLU A 308 -10.55 23.42 -13.43
C GLU A 308 -11.65 22.54 -12.80
N LEU A 309 -11.61 22.37 -11.47
CA LEU A 309 -12.42 21.35 -10.78
C LEU A 309 -13.93 21.64 -10.82
N ASP A 310 -14.32 22.87 -11.11
CA ASP A 310 -15.72 23.26 -11.31
C ASP A 310 -16.32 22.68 -12.60
N SER A 311 -15.47 22.24 -13.55
CA SER A 311 -15.89 21.65 -14.82
C SER A 311 -15.95 20.11 -14.82
N VAL A 312 -15.55 19.47 -13.70
CA VAL A 312 -15.54 18.02 -13.58
C VAL A 312 -16.97 17.48 -13.69
N ALA A 313 -17.15 16.45 -14.52
CA ALA A 313 -18.42 15.75 -14.62
C ALA A 313 -18.77 15.09 -13.28
N VAL A 314 -19.90 15.47 -12.71
CA VAL A 314 -20.45 14.90 -11.48
C VAL A 314 -21.65 14.01 -11.80
N PHE A 315 -21.98 13.12 -10.87
CA PHE A 315 -23.21 12.35 -10.94
C PHE A 315 -24.43 13.27 -11.08
N SER A 316 -25.25 13.05 -12.12
CA SER A 316 -26.52 13.73 -12.34
C SER A 316 -27.63 12.68 -12.50
N GLY A 317 -28.58 12.64 -11.56
CA GLY A 317 -29.67 11.68 -11.55
C GLY A 317 -30.40 11.61 -12.90
N GLY A 318 -30.58 10.40 -13.43
CA GLY A 318 -31.27 10.16 -14.71
C GLY A 318 -30.39 10.13 -15.97
N ALA A 319 -29.12 10.55 -15.89
CA ALA A 319 -28.15 10.34 -16.97
C ALA A 319 -27.32 9.07 -16.69
N ILE A 320 -27.10 8.25 -17.72
CA ILE A 320 -26.05 7.22 -17.68
C ILE A 320 -24.72 7.95 -17.85
N VAL A 321 -24.26 8.62 -16.79
CA VAL A 321 -22.84 8.97 -16.70
C VAL A 321 -22.11 7.64 -16.60
N ASN A 322 -21.19 7.37 -17.51
CA ASN A 322 -20.35 6.18 -17.39
C ASN A 322 -19.48 6.35 -16.14
N GLU A 323 -19.89 5.72 -15.03
CA GLU A 323 -19.20 5.84 -13.73
C GLU A 323 -17.70 5.55 -13.86
N ALA A 324 -17.33 4.62 -14.76
CA ALA A 324 -15.95 4.25 -15.01
C ALA A 324 -15.17 5.38 -15.71
N ASP A 325 -15.78 6.09 -16.66
CA ASP A 325 -15.13 7.21 -17.35
C ASP A 325 -14.93 8.38 -16.37
N ALA A 326 -15.95 8.69 -15.55
CA ALA A 326 -15.85 9.74 -14.53
C ALA A 326 -14.81 9.41 -13.45
N ALA A 327 -14.75 8.14 -13.01
CA ALA A 327 -13.73 7.67 -12.08
C ALA A 327 -12.32 7.70 -12.69
N LEU A 328 -12.19 7.36 -13.97
CA LEU A 328 -10.91 7.42 -14.68
C LEU A 328 -10.44 8.87 -14.83
N GLU A 329 -11.33 9.77 -15.21
CA GLU A 329 -11.05 11.21 -15.35
C GLU A 329 -10.57 11.81 -14.02
N MET A 330 -11.22 11.45 -12.91
CA MET A 330 -10.79 11.85 -11.58
C MET A 330 -9.44 11.22 -11.19
N SER A 331 -9.23 9.95 -11.51
CA SER A 331 -7.99 9.26 -11.21
C SER A 331 -6.77 9.85 -11.94
N VAL A 332 -6.95 10.41 -13.14
CA VAL A 332 -5.85 11.09 -13.86
C VAL A 332 -5.43 12.37 -13.16
N ARG A 333 -6.34 13.04 -12.45
CA ARG A 333 -6.05 14.27 -11.69
C ARG A 333 -5.47 14.00 -10.30
N ALA A 334 -5.65 12.79 -9.76
CA ALA A 334 -5.29 12.42 -8.39
C ALA A 334 -3.83 12.76 -8.03
N ASP A 335 -2.87 12.46 -8.91
CA ASP A 335 -1.45 12.76 -8.67
C ASP A 335 -1.19 14.26 -8.50
N ARG A 336 -1.75 15.08 -9.39
CA ARG A 336 -1.58 16.53 -9.34
C ARG A 336 -2.27 17.13 -8.12
N MET A 337 -3.47 16.65 -7.80
CA MET A 337 -4.19 17.06 -6.60
C MET A 337 -3.42 16.73 -5.32
N LEU A 338 -2.94 15.49 -5.17
CA LEU A 338 -2.15 15.07 -4.00
C LEU A 338 -0.87 15.89 -3.87
N ALA A 339 -0.19 16.11 -4.99
CA ALA A 339 1.06 16.85 -5.01
C ALA A 339 0.88 18.35 -4.71
N ALA A 340 -0.26 18.93 -5.09
CA ALA A 340 -0.68 20.28 -4.72
C ALA A 340 -1.20 20.42 -3.28
N GLY A 341 -1.18 19.33 -2.50
CA GLY A 341 -1.54 19.33 -1.08
C GLY A 341 -3.02 19.08 -0.78
N CYS A 342 -3.81 18.63 -1.76
CA CYS A 342 -5.15 18.12 -1.51
C CYS A 342 -5.12 16.88 -0.62
N ARG A 343 -6.17 16.69 0.17
CA ARG A 343 -6.30 15.54 1.08
C ARG A 343 -7.58 14.79 0.81
N LEU A 344 -7.50 13.49 0.66
CA LEU A 344 -8.66 12.64 0.50
C LEU A 344 -9.03 12.01 1.85
N HIS A 345 -10.28 12.17 2.26
CA HIS A 345 -10.79 11.65 3.53
C HIS A 345 -12.01 10.77 3.29
N ARG A 346 -12.10 9.64 4.00
CA ARG A 346 -13.35 8.87 4.06
C ARG A 346 -14.35 9.64 4.92
N ILE A 347 -15.57 9.83 4.42
CA ILE A 347 -16.67 10.40 5.19
C ILE A 347 -17.30 9.28 6.01
N CYS A 348 -17.32 9.44 7.33
CA CYS A 348 -18.06 8.56 8.22
C CYS A 348 -19.49 9.09 8.37
N GLY A 349 -20.47 8.39 7.80
CA GLY A 349 -21.88 8.68 8.04
C GLY A 349 -22.28 8.32 9.48
N SER A 350 -23.15 9.13 10.10
CA SER A 350 -23.73 8.89 11.44
C SER A 350 -24.54 7.60 11.53
N THR A 351 -24.88 6.96 10.41
CA THR A 351 -25.59 5.67 10.37
C THR A 351 -24.71 4.46 10.72
N GLN A 352 -23.40 4.63 10.95
CA GLN A 352 -22.50 3.57 11.42
C GLN A 352 -22.17 3.60 12.92
N ALA A 353 -22.76 4.54 13.70
CA ALA A 353 -22.53 4.61 15.15
C ALA A 353 -23.47 3.72 15.99
N SER A 354 -24.30 2.88 15.36
CA SER A 354 -25.26 2.01 16.04
C SER A 354 -25.15 0.59 15.53
N ASN A 355 -24.05 -0.11 15.86
CA ASN A 355 -23.97 -1.59 15.99
C ASN A 355 -22.57 -2.09 16.40
N SER A 356 -21.83 -1.32 17.19
CA SER A 356 -20.58 -1.79 17.82
C SER A 356 -20.47 -1.29 19.26
N ILE A 357 -21.58 -1.39 19.99
CA ILE A 357 -21.60 -1.47 21.45
C ILE A 357 -22.61 -2.59 21.79
N LEU A 358 -22.11 -3.65 22.42
CA LEU A 358 -22.79 -4.86 22.91
C LEU A 358 -23.04 -6.00 21.89
N ALA A 359 -22.07 -6.92 21.83
CA ALA A 359 -22.29 -8.33 22.18
C ALA A 359 -21.00 -8.90 22.78
#